data_AF-A0A0Q8CMJ0-F1
#
_entry.id   AF-A0A0Q8CMJ0-F1
#
_cell.length_a   1.000
_cell.length_b   1.000
_cell.length_c   1.000
_cell.angle_alpha   90.00
_cell.angle_beta   90.00
_cell.angle_gamma   90.00
#
_symmetry.space_group_name_H-M   'P 1'
#
loop_
_entity.id
_entity.type
_entity.pdbx_description
1 polymer ?
#
loop_
_entity_poly.entity_id
_entity_poly.type
_entity_poly.pdbx_seq_one_letter_code
_entity_poly.pdbx_strand_id
1 'polypeptide(L)'
;MSSSRTIPIRRIRWALLVIIAAGAAAFGTIAVVSAVALGQQSSAAVVTRIAGDPTLGADGSVPDGVTVFDGAVPAVANLDPDLLDALRRAATDAAADDVTFTVNSGWRSPEYQEQLLRDAVTEYGSTEEAARWVATPETSPHVQGAAIDIGPWDATAWLSENGAEYGLCQIYANESWHFELRPDAVAGGCPEMFADPTADPRMQR
;
A
#
# COMPACT_ATOMS: atom_id res chain seq x y z
N MET A 1 -92.44 12.91 18.47
CA MET A 1 -91.87 11.63 18.93
C MET A 1 -90.43 11.86 19.33
N SER A 2 -90.20 11.88 20.64
CA SER A 2 -88.88 12.04 21.26
C SER A 2 -88.24 10.66 21.40
N SER A 3 -86.98 10.49 20.99
CA SER A 3 -86.18 9.34 21.38
C SER A 3 -84.70 9.73 21.42
N SER A 4 -84.25 10.04 22.63
CA SER A 4 -82.86 10.24 22.99
C SER A 4 -82.07 8.95 22.75
N ARG A 5 -80.98 9.03 21.99
CA ARG A 5 -79.94 7.98 21.96
C ARG A 5 -78.63 8.55 22.47
N THR A 6 -78.27 8.09 23.66
CA THR A 6 -76.99 8.24 24.33
C THR A 6 -75.90 7.50 23.54
N ILE A 7 -74.77 8.18 23.28
CA ILE A 7 -73.59 7.54 22.68
C ILE A 7 -72.68 7.05 23.82
N PRO A 8 -72.29 5.76 23.85
CA PRO A 8 -71.49 5.19 24.94
C PRO A 8 -70.03 5.68 24.90
N ILE A 9 -69.53 6.01 26.10
CA ILE A 9 -68.22 6.59 26.47
C ILE A 9 -67.00 5.77 25.98
N ARG A 10 -67.18 4.60 25.37
CA ARG A 10 -66.11 3.74 24.82
C ARG A 10 -65.50 4.23 23.51
N ARG A 11 -66.16 5.13 22.76
CA ARG A 11 -65.63 5.65 21.48
C ARG A 11 -64.61 6.78 21.64
N ILE A 12 -64.43 7.32 22.85
CA ILE A 12 -63.50 8.43 23.14
C ILE A 12 -62.06 7.94 23.37
N ARG A 13 -61.84 6.64 23.66
CA ARG A 13 -60.49 6.11 23.97
C ARG A 13 -59.67 5.70 22.74
N TRP A 14 -60.28 5.57 21.56
CA TRP A 14 -59.55 5.19 20.34
C TRP A 14 -59.13 6.39 19.47
N ALA A 15 -59.76 7.55 19.61
CA ALA A 15 -59.38 8.74 18.86
C ALA A 15 -58.10 9.42 19.40
N LEU A 16 -57.77 9.22 20.69
CA LEU A 16 -56.56 9.81 21.31
C LEU A 16 -55.28 8.99 21.10
N LEU A 17 -55.37 7.72 20.68
CA LEU A 17 -54.19 6.88 20.40
C LEU A 17 -53.63 7.09 18.98
N VAL A 18 -54.44 7.56 18.03
CA VAL A 18 -53.97 7.76 16.64
C VAL A 18 -53.19 9.08 16.48
N ILE A 19 -53.49 10.11 17.27
CA ILE A 19 -52.79 11.41 17.15
C ILE A 19 -51.39 11.38 17.80
N ILE A 20 -51.16 10.54 18.83
CA ILE A 20 -49.82 10.42 19.44
C ILE A 20 -48.88 9.55 18.59
N ALA A 21 -49.40 8.55 17.87
CA ALA A 21 -48.59 7.70 16.98
C ALA A 21 -48.11 8.44 15.71
N ALA A 22 -48.88 9.40 15.19
CA ALA A 22 -48.47 10.20 14.04
C ALA A 22 -47.39 11.25 14.37
N GLY A 23 -47.33 11.74 15.62
CA GLY A 23 -46.30 12.68 16.06
C GLY A 23 -44.93 12.01 16.29
N ALA A 24 -44.89 10.79 16.82
CA ALA A 24 -43.64 10.08 17.08
C ALA A 24 -42.95 9.55 15.80
N ALA A 25 -43.71 9.23 14.75
CA ALA A 25 -43.14 8.74 13.48
C ALA A 25 -42.47 9.84 12.63
N ALA A 26 -42.90 11.11 12.76
CA ALA A 26 -42.33 12.22 11.99
C ALA A 26 -41.05 12.80 12.61
N PHE A 27 -40.84 12.67 13.93
CA PHE A 27 -39.60 13.12 14.59
C PHE A 27 -38.49 12.06 14.61
N GLY A 28 -38.84 10.77 14.60
CA GLY A 28 -37.85 9.69 14.53
C GLY A 28 -37.11 9.62 13.20
N THR A 29 -37.76 9.98 12.10
CA THR A 29 -37.14 9.99 10.76
C THR A 29 -36.19 11.16 10.55
N ILE A 30 -36.48 12.36 11.09
CA ILE A 30 -35.60 13.53 10.96
C ILE A 30 -34.31 13.36 11.79
N ALA A 31 -34.38 12.72 12.96
CA ALA A 31 -33.20 12.49 13.80
C ALA A 31 -32.23 11.45 13.21
N VAL A 32 -32.74 10.39 12.58
CA VAL A 32 -31.90 9.36 11.94
C VAL A 32 -31.27 9.87 10.64
N VAL A 33 -31.99 10.66 9.84
CA VAL A 33 -31.43 11.26 8.61
C VAL A 33 -30.33 12.28 8.93
N SER A 34 -30.42 13.00 10.06
CA SER A 34 -29.40 13.97 10.50
C SER A 34 -28.10 13.30 10.97
N ALA A 35 -28.18 12.13 11.61
CA ALA A 35 -27.00 11.38 12.06
C ALA A 35 -26.23 10.74 10.89
N VAL A 36 -26.92 10.27 9.85
CA VAL A 36 -26.29 9.71 8.64
C VAL A 36 -25.60 10.81 7.82
N ALA A 37 -26.19 12.01 7.72
CA ALA A 37 -25.60 13.14 7.00
C ALA A 37 -24.38 13.75 7.71
N LEU A 38 -24.25 13.62 9.04
CA LEU A 38 -23.07 14.04 9.80
C LEU A 38 -21.95 12.99 9.78
N GLY A 39 -22.28 11.69 9.71
CA GLY A 39 -21.28 10.62 9.57
C GLY A 39 -20.64 10.55 8.18
N GLN A 40 -21.38 10.89 7.12
CA GLN A 40 -20.85 10.90 5.75
C GLN A 40 -19.88 12.05 5.46
N GLN A 41 -19.92 13.14 6.23
CA GLN A 41 -19.00 14.27 6.07
C GLN A 41 -17.59 13.97 6.61
N SER A 42 -17.48 13.08 7.59
CA SER A 42 -16.19 12.68 8.16
C SER A 42 -15.38 11.77 7.23
N SER A 43 -16.05 10.88 6.47
CA SER A 43 -15.37 9.98 5.53
C SER A 43 -14.85 10.70 4.29
N ALA A 44 -15.61 11.66 3.75
CA ALA A 44 -15.15 12.47 2.62
C ALA A 44 -13.96 13.36 3.00
N ALA A 45 -13.96 13.93 4.21
CA ALA A 45 -12.84 14.75 4.68
C ALA A 45 -11.56 13.95 4.97
N VAL A 46 -11.66 12.67 5.33
CA VAL A 46 -10.50 11.77 5.50
C VAL A 46 -9.97 11.32 4.14
N VAL A 47 -10.85 10.96 3.19
CA VAL A 47 -10.45 10.58 1.83
C VAL A 47 -9.79 11.75 1.07
N THR A 48 -10.28 12.98 1.24
CA THR A 48 -9.66 14.16 0.62
C THR A 48 -8.31 14.53 1.23
N ARG A 49 -8.01 14.17 2.49
CA ARG A 49 -6.69 14.42 3.10
C ARG A 49 -5.61 13.45 2.61
N ILE A 50 -5.98 12.24 2.21
CA ILE A 50 -5.06 11.28 1.58
C ILE A 50 -4.74 11.69 0.14
N ALA A 51 -5.66 12.39 -0.53
CA ALA A 51 -5.57 12.75 -1.94
C ALA A 51 -4.80 14.04 -2.26
N GLY A 52 -4.00 14.61 -1.36
CA GLY A 52 -3.49 15.97 -1.60
C GLY A 52 -2.36 16.50 -0.73
N ASP A 53 -1.47 15.66 -0.22
CA ASP A 53 -0.15 16.15 0.17
C ASP A 53 0.82 15.95 -1.02
N PRO A 54 1.22 17.02 -1.72
CA PRO A 54 2.11 16.95 -2.87
C PRO A 54 3.53 16.48 -2.51
N THR A 55 3.82 16.25 -1.23
CA THR A 55 5.08 15.69 -0.74
C THR A 55 5.04 14.19 -0.48
N LEU A 56 3.85 13.56 -0.47
CA LEU A 56 3.75 12.10 -0.28
C LEU A 56 4.48 11.37 -1.39
N GLY A 57 5.43 10.52 -1.01
CA GLY A 57 6.26 9.76 -1.92
C GLY A 57 7.36 10.55 -2.62
N ALA A 58 7.50 11.87 -2.38
CA ALA A 58 8.55 12.69 -3.00
C ALA A 58 9.97 12.21 -2.64
N ASP A 59 10.12 11.63 -1.46
CA ASP A 59 11.35 11.05 -0.93
C ASP A 59 11.54 9.55 -1.32
N GLY A 60 10.60 8.98 -2.06
CA GLY A 60 10.57 7.56 -2.42
C GLY A 60 9.79 6.67 -1.46
N SER A 61 9.09 7.23 -0.46
CA SER A 61 8.08 6.49 0.29
C SER A 61 6.98 5.95 -0.63
N VAL A 62 6.49 4.74 -0.37
CA VAL A 62 5.56 4.05 -1.28
C VAL A 62 4.16 3.99 -0.65
N PRO A 63 3.15 4.62 -1.27
CA PRO A 63 1.75 4.43 -0.89
C PRO A 63 1.28 2.97 -1.06
N ASP A 64 0.26 2.58 -0.31
CA ASP A 64 -0.33 1.24 -0.42
C ASP A 64 -0.86 0.97 -1.83
N GLY A 65 -0.57 -0.23 -2.35
CA GLY A 65 -1.10 -0.72 -3.63
C GLY A 65 -0.40 -0.19 -4.88
N VAL A 66 0.73 0.51 -4.74
CA VAL A 66 1.57 0.92 -5.87
C VAL A 66 2.14 -0.31 -6.57
N THR A 67 2.09 -0.30 -7.91
CA THR A 67 2.60 -1.32 -8.81
C THR A 67 3.73 -0.77 -9.68
N VAL A 68 4.40 -1.64 -10.41
CA VAL A 68 5.45 -1.25 -11.39
C VAL A 68 4.90 -0.42 -12.57
N PHE A 69 3.58 -0.30 -12.71
CA PHE A 69 2.93 0.51 -13.74
C PHE A 69 2.64 1.95 -13.30
N ASP A 70 2.75 2.26 -12.00
CA ASP A 70 2.43 3.57 -11.43
C ASP A 70 3.57 4.57 -11.60
N GLY A 71 3.91 4.89 -12.86
CA GLY A 71 5.06 5.74 -13.22
C GLY A 71 4.97 7.22 -12.81
N ALA A 72 3.93 7.62 -12.09
CA ALA A 72 3.83 8.95 -11.47
C ALA A 72 4.38 8.95 -10.02
N VAL A 73 4.50 7.78 -9.40
CA VAL A 73 5.03 7.64 -8.03
C VAL A 73 6.56 7.70 -8.10
N PRO A 74 7.25 8.59 -7.36
CA PRO A 74 8.70 8.76 -7.48
C PRO A 74 9.52 7.48 -7.24
N ALA A 75 9.06 6.61 -6.33
CA ALA A 75 9.67 5.31 -6.09
C ALA A 75 9.72 4.42 -7.36
N VAL A 76 8.78 4.58 -8.29
CA VAL A 76 8.75 3.86 -9.57
C VAL A 76 9.36 4.71 -10.69
N ALA A 77 9.04 6.01 -10.72
CA ALA A 77 9.43 6.93 -11.78
C ALA A 77 10.94 7.16 -11.87
N ASN A 78 11.66 7.06 -10.74
CA ASN A 78 13.09 7.29 -10.65
C ASN A 78 13.93 6.00 -10.69
N LEU A 79 13.31 4.85 -10.98
CA LEU A 79 14.06 3.62 -11.24
C LEU A 79 14.86 3.76 -12.53
N ASP A 80 15.94 2.99 -12.62
CA ASP A 80 16.66 2.78 -13.87
C ASP A 80 15.66 2.32 -14.95
N PRO A 81 15.64 2.97 -16.13
CA PRO A 81 14.66 2.67 -17.17
C PRO A 81 14.67 1.22 -17.65
N ASP A 82 15.85 0.58 -17.71
CA ASP A 82 15.98 -0.80 -18.18
C ASP A 82 15.47 -1.78 -17.11
N LEU A 83 15.71 -1.47 -15.83
CA LEU A 83 15.11 -2.21 -14.70
C LEU A 83 13.59 -2.11 -14.74
N LEU A 84 13.04 -0.91 -14.92
CA LEU A 84 11.59 -0.69 -14.97
C LEU A 84 10.94 -1.38 -16.16
N ASP A 85 11.59 -1.40 -17.33
CA ASP A 85 11.12 -2.16 -18.49
C ASP A 85 11.07 -3.67 -18.20
N ALA A 86 12.15 -4.23 -17.64
CA ALA A 86 12.20 -5.64 -17.27
C ALA A 86 11.09 -6.03 -16.27
N LEU A 87 10.87 -5.19 -15.25
CA LEU A 87 9.81 -5.39 -14.27
C LEU A 87 8.42 -5.37 -14.89
N ARG A 88 8.16 -4.46 -15.84
CA ARG A 88 6.86 -4.36 -16.51
C ARG A 88 6.60 -5.55 -17.43
N ARG A 89 7.62 -6.07 -18.11
CA ARG A 89 7.52 -7.30 -18.90
C ARG A 89 7.20 -8.49 -18.00
N ALA A 90 7.98 -8.67 -16.92
CA ALA A 90 7.76 -9.73 -15.94
C ALA A 90 6.36 -9.65 -15.31
N ALA A 91 5.93 -8.47 -14.85
CA ALA A 91 4.62 -8.27 -14.25
C ALA A 91 3.46 -8.53 -15.24
N THR A 92 3.66 -8.25 -16.53
CA THR A 92 2.67 -8.53 -17.57
C THR A 92 2.46 -10.04 -17.74
N ASP A 93 3.55 -10.80 -17.75
CA ASP A 93 3.49 -12.25 -17.92
C ASP A 93 3.00 -12.95 -16.65
N ALA A 94 3.45 -12.50 -15.47
CA ALA A 94 3.01 -13.00 -14.17
C ALA A 94 1.49 -12.86 -13.96
N ALA A 95 0.86 -11.85 -14.56
CA ALA A 95 -0.59 -11.68 -14.51
C ALA A 95 -1.37 -12.82 -15.17
N ALA A 96 -0.76 -13.59 -16.09
CA ALA A 96 -1.37 -14.79 -16.66
C ALA A 96 -1.50 -15.93 -15.63
N ASP A 97 -0.69 -15.88 -14.56
CA ASP A 97 -0.71 -16.81 -13.42
C ASP A 97 -1.45 -16.23 -12.21
N ASP A 98 -2.26 -15.18 -12.42
CA ASP A 98 -2.97 -14.43 -11.36
C ASP A 98 -2.04 -13.78 -10.31
N VAL A 99 -0.77 -13.55 -10.64
CA VAL A 99 0.23 -12.92 -9.75
C VAL A 99 0.33 -11.43 -10.05
N THR A 100 0.24 -10.58 -9.02
CA THR A 100 0.35 -9.11 -9.13
C THR A 100 1.57 -8.58 -8.39
N PHE A 101 2.36 -7.74 -9.03
CA PHE A 101 3.53 -7.11 -8.40
C PHE A 101 3.14 -5.80 -7.72
N THR A 102 3.23 -5.78 -6.40
CA THR A 102 3.19 -4.58 -5.57
C THR A 102 4.62 -4.13 -5.27
N VAL A 103 4.86 -2.83 -5.30
CA VAL A 103 6.13 -2.22 -4.93
C VAL A 103 6.09 -1.95 -3.42
N ASN A 104 6.94 -2.63 -2.66
CA ASN A 104 7.14 -2.32 -1.25
C ASN A 104 8.14 -1.17 -1.08
N SER A 105 9.14 -1.12 -1.97
CA SER A 105 10.12 -0.05 -2.04
C SER A 105 10.74 0.02 -3.43
N GLY A 106 11.02 1.22 -3.92
CA GLY A 106 11.68 1.41 -5.22
C GLY A 106 12.86 2.35 -5.07
N TRP A 107 12.93 3.39 -5.90
CA TRP A 107 13.87 4.47 -5.70
C TRP A 107 13.64 5.18 -4.36
N ARG A 108 14.72 5.58 -3.69
CA ARG A 108 14.70 6.35 -2.43
C ARG A 108 15.61 7.57 -2.53
N SER A 109 15.24 8.67 -1.89
CA SER A 109 16.19 9.77 -1.71
C SER A 109 17.29 9.38 -0.71
N PRO A 110 18.50 9.99 -0.79
CA PRO A 110 19.54 9.79 0.20
C PRO A 110 19.08 10.07 1.63
N GLU A 111 18.28 11.11 1.83
CA GLU A 111 17.76 11.50 3.15
C GLU A 111 16.79 10.46 3.71
N TYR A 112 15.95 9.86 2.86
CA TYR A 112 15.06 8.79 3.28
C TYR A 112 15.84 7.52 3.61
N GLN A 113 16.85 7.17 2.80
CA GLN A 113 17.73 6.04 3.08
C GLN A 113 18.48 6.23 4.42
N GLU A 114 18.97 7.43 4.73
CA GLU A 114 19.61 7.76 6.00
C GLU A 114 18.63 7.61 7.19
N GLN A 115 17.36 7.99 7.00
CA GLN A 115 16.32 7.78 8.01
C GLN A 115 16.09 6.29 8.26
N LEU A 116 15.93 5.49 7.21
CA LEU A 116 15.75 4.03 7.33
C LEU A 116 16.94 3.37 8.04
N LEU A 117 18.17 3.81 7.75
CA LEU A 117 19.36 3.29 8.43
C LEU A 117 19.32 3.61 9.93
N ARG A 118 19.00 4.85 10.31
CA ARG A 118 18.89 5.24 11.72
C ARG A 118 17.79 4.46 12.46
N ASP A 119 16.68 4.20 11.78
CA ASP A 119 15.58 3.40 12.33
C ASP A 119 16.01 1.94 12.51
N ALA A 120 16.71 1.37 11.54
CA ALA A 120 17.27 0.01 11.64
C ALA A 120 18.32 -0.10 12.76
N VAL A 121 19.18 0.90 12.97
CA VAL A 121 20.11 0.92 14.11
C VAL A 121 19.36 0.93 15.44
N THR A 122 18.25 1.65 15.51
CA THR A 122 17.40 1.69 16.71
C THR A 122 16.74 0.34 16.97
N GLU A 123 16.22 -0.31 15.92
CA GLU A 123 15.56 -1.62 15.97
C GLU A 123 16.54 -2.75 16.32
N TYR A 124 17.67 -2.82 15.63
CA TYR A 124 18.64 -3.92 15.73
C TYR A 124 19.76 -3.67 16.76
N GLY A 125 19.80 -2.47 17.34
CA GLY A 125 20.67 -2.11 18.47
C GLY A 125 22.13 -1.81 18.12
N SER A 126 22.55 -1.95 16.87
CA SER A 126 23.88 -1.57 16.40
C SER A 126 23.92 -1.28 14.90
N THR A 127 24.93 -0.54 14.48
CA THR A 127 25.24 -0.32 13.05
C THR A 127 25.59 -1.62 12.33
N GLU A 128 26.28 -2.52 13.02
CA GLU A 128 26.74 -3.80 12.49
C GLU A 128 25.56 -4.73 12.18
N GLU A 129 24.58 -4.84 13.09
CA GLU A 129 23.39 -5.66 12.84
C GLU A 129 22.43 -4.99 11.84
N ALA A 130 22.31 -3.66 11.86
CA ALA A 130 21.48 -2.93 10.89
C ALA A 130 22.01 -3.05 9.46
N ALA A 131 23.33 -3.09 9.27
CA ALA A 131 23.97 -3.21 7.96
C ALA A 131 23.63 -4.51 7.23
N ARG A 132 23.08 -5.51 7.93
CA ARG A 132 22.57 -6.77 7.34
C ARG A 132 21.23 -6.61 6.62
N TRP A 133 20.60 -5.45 6.72
CA TRP A 133 19.26 -5.19 6.19
C TRP A 133 19.14 -3.84 5.49
N VAL A 134 19.93 -2.84 5.91
CA VAL A 134 19.83 -1.47 5.40
C VAL A 134 21.22 -0.92 5.08
N ALA A 135 21.46 -0.68 3.78
CA ALA A 135 22.68 -0.06 3.28
C ALA A 135 22.75 1.44 3.61
N THR A 136 23.95 2.02 3.52
CA THR A 136 24.14 3.47 3.66
C THR A 136 23.58 4.24 2.46
N PRO A 137 23.32 5.56 2.58
CA PRO A 137 22.90 6.38 1.44
C PRO A 137 23.85 6.32 0.24
N GLU A 138 25.15 6.20 0.47
CA GLU A 138 26.19 6.20 -0.58
C GLU A 138 26.24 4.87 -1.35
N THR A 139 25.85 3.78 -0.72
CA THR A 139 26.03 2.42 -1.25
C THR A 139 24.73 1.78 -1.70
N SER A 140 23.58 2.24 -1.19
CA SER A 140 22.26 1.69 -1.46
C SER A 140 21.93 1.64 -2.97
N PRO A 141 21.58 0.46 -3.51
CA PRO A 141 21.05 0.33 -4.86
C PRO A 141 19.71 1.07 -5.07
N HIS A 142 18.89 1.20 -4.03
CA HIS A 142 17.63 1.95 -4.10
C HIS A 142 17.86 3.44 -4.35
N VAL A 143 18.91 4.02 -3.75
CA VAL A 143 19.26 5.43 -4.00
C VAL A 143 19.71 5.65 -5.44
N GLN A 144 20.33 4.65 -6.04
CA GLN A 144 20.75 4.65 -7.45
C GLN A 144 19.60 4.35 -8.43
N GLY A 145 18.41 3.98 -7.93
CA GLY A 145 17.30 3.49 -8.76
C GLY A 145 17.54 2.10 -9.37
N ALA A 146 18.56 1.38 -8.88
CA ALA A 146 19.04 0.12 -9.44
C ALA A 146 18.47 -1.13 -8.75
N ALA A 147 17.57 -0.95 -7.77
CA ALA A 147 16.90 -2.03 -7.05
C ALA A 147 15.43 -1.71 -6.78
N ILE A 148 14.67 -2.78 -6.53
CA ILE A 148 13.27 -2.71 -6.14
C ILE A 148 12.95 -3.84 -5.15
N ASP A 149 12.09 -3.52 -4.19
CA ASP A 149 11.49 -4.47 -3.26
C ASP A 149 10.07 -4.80 -3.72
N ILE A 150 9.84 -6.06 -4.10
CA ILE A 150 8.55 -6.54 -4.60
C ILE A 150 7.80 -7.34 -3.53
N GLY A 151 6.49 -7.18 -3.52
CA GLY A 151 5.54 -8.06 -2.83
C GLY A 151 4.32 -8.33 -3.72
N PRO A 152 3.32 -9.11 -3.25
CA PRO A 152 3.37 -9.95 -2.06
C PRO A 152 4.29 -11.17 -2.23
N TRP A 153 4.25 -12.12 -1.30
CA TRP A 153 5.08 -13.33 -1.35
C TRP A 153 4.93 -14.14 -2.64
N ASP A 154 3.72 -14.24 -3.18
CA ASP A 154 3.43 -14.86 -4.47
C ASP A 154 4.21 -14.21 -5.62
N ALA A 155 4.31 -12.88 -5.65
CA ALA A 155 5.14 -12.16 -6.62
C ALA A 155 6.63 -12.48 -6.46
N THR A 156 7.13 -12.50 -5.22
CA THR A 156 8.54 -12.85 -4.96
C THR A 156 8.86 -14.31 -5.33
N ALA A 157 7.92 -15.22 -5.09
CA ALA A 157 8.05 -16.63 -5.47
C ALA A 157 8.07 -16.78 -6.99
N TRP A 158 7.15 -16.10 -7.69
CA TRP A 158 7.12 -16.10 -9.16
C TRP A 158 8.42 -15.54 -9.75
N LEU A 159 8.95 -14.44 -9.20
CA LEU A 159 10.23 -13.88 -9.63
C LEU A 159 11.43 -14.78 -9.31
N SER A 160 11.39 -15.54 -8.22
CA SER A 160 12.43 -16.52 -7.91
C SER A 160 12.52 -17.63 -8.98
N GLU A 161 11.37 -18.04 -9.52
CA GLU A 161 11.28 -19.09 -10.54
C GLU A 161 11.52 -18.57 -11.96
N ASN A 162 11.00 -17.38 -12.30
CA ASN A 162 10.93 -16.87 -13.67
C ASN A 162 11.80 -15.62 -13.92
N GLY A 163 12.28 -14.95 -12.87
CA GLY A 163 12.91 -13.62 -12.97
C GLY A 163 14.15 -13.58 -13.86
N ALA A 164 14.92 -14.67 -13.90
CA ALA A 164 16.13 -14.76 -14.72
C ALA A 164 15.85 -14.53 -16.22
N GLU A 165 14.68 -14.94 -16.73
CA GLU A 165 14.29 -14.72 -18.14
C GLU A 165 14.16 -13.23 -18.50
N TYR A 166 13.95 -12.39 -17.50
CA TYR A 166 13.85 -10.93 -17.63
C TYR A 166 15.13 -10.21 -17.18
N GLY A 167 16.13 -10.95 -16.71
CA GLY A 167 17.31 -10.40 -16.06
C GLY A 167 17.05 -9.91 -14.63
N LEU A 168 15.94 -10.27 -14.00
CA LEU A 168 15.60 -9.83 -12.65
C LEU A 168 16.09 -10.89 -11.65
N CYS A 169 16.99 -10.50 -10.76
CA CYS A 169 17.63 -11.42 -9.83
C CYS A 169 17.50 -10.96 -8.39
N GLN A 170 17.12 -11.90 -7.52
CA GLN A 170 17.30 -11.75 -6.09
C GLN A 170 18.81 -11.68 -5.80
N ILE A 171 19.25 -10.67 -5.07
CA ILE A 171 20.69 -10.44 -4.80
C ILE A 171 21.11 -10.94 -3.42
N TYR A 172 20.22 -10.84 -2.43
CA TYR A 172 20.52 -11.20 -1.05
C TYR A 172 19.62 -12.35 -0.58
N ALA A 173 20.24 -13.40 -0.04
CA ALA A 173 19.53 -14.59 0.40
C ALA A 173 18.57 -14.33 1.57
N ASN A 174 18.85 -13.33 2.40
CA ASN A 174 17.99 -12.90 3.51
C ASN A 174 16.85 -11.94 3.10
N GLU A 175 16.82 -11.48 1.85
CA GLU A 175 15.86 -10.49 1.35
C GLU A 175 15.17 -11.02 0.07
N SER A 176 14.21 -11.93 0.24
CA SER A 176 13.47 -12.53 -0.89
C SER A 176 12.67 -11.53 -1.72
N TRP A 177 12.51 -10.32 -1.21
CA TRP A 177 11.81 -9.22 -1.86
C TRP A 177 12.73 -8.32 -2.70
N HIS A 178 14.06 -8.34 -2.50
CA HIS A 178 15.00 -7.40 -3.12
C HIS A 178 15.52 -7.91 -4.47
N PHE A 179 15.15 -7.23 -5.55
CA PHE A 179 15.55 -7.57 -6.91
C PHE A 179 16.35 -6.46 -7.58
N GLU A 180 17.36 -6.86 -8.37
CA GLU A 180 18.13 -5.97 -9.24
C GLU A 180 18.21 -6.52 -10.67
N LEU A 181 18.47 -5.63 -11.63
CA LEU A 181 18.72 -6.03 -13.02
C LEU A 181 20.13 -6.62 -13.17
N ARG A 182 20.20 -7.80 -13.80
CA ARG A 182 21.39 -8.54 -14.23
C ARG A 182 21.12 -9.03 -15.66
N PRO A 183 21.42 -8.21 -16.69
CA PRO A 183 21.07 -8.55 -18.08
C PRO A 183 21.64 -9.90 -18.54
N ASP A 184 22.84 -10.26 -18.05
CA ASP A 184 23.48 -11.53 -18.37
C ASP A 184 22.70 -12.75 -17.85
N ALA A 185 21.79 -12.58 -16.88
CA ALA A 185 21.01 -13.67 -16.31
C ALA A 185 20.03 -14.29 -17.32
N VAL A 186 19.64 -13.55 -18.37
CA VAL A 186 18.80 -14.07 -19.46
C VAL A 186 19.49 -15.23 -20.18
N ALA A 187 20.82 -15.20 -20.28
CA ALA A 187 21.60 -16.27 -20.91
C ALA A 187 22.23 -17.24 -19.90
N GLY A 188 22.63 -16.74 -18.72
CA GLY A 188 23.45 -17.49 -17.76
C GLY A 188 22.76 -17.87 -16.45
N GLY A 189 21.51 -17.45 -16.24
CA GLY A 189 20.86 -17.51 -14.94
C GLY A 189 21.38 -16.45 -13.96
N CYS A 190 20.68 -16.28 -12.83
CA CYS A 190 21.08 -15.31 -11.83
C CYS A 190 22.43 -15.66 -11.17
N PRO A 191 23.22 -14.64 -10.79
CA PRO A 191 24.45 -14.86 -10.05
C PRO A 191 24.16 -15.50 -8.69
N GLU A 192 25.20 -16.07 -8.06
CA GLU A 192 25.10 -16.52 -6.67
C GLU A 192 24.71 -15.35 -5.76
N MET A 193 23.71 -15.58 -4.91
CA MET A 193 23.25 -14.59 -3.95
C MET A 193 24.30 -14.38 -2.86
N PHE A 194 24.45 -13.14 -2.42
CA PHE A 194 25.15 -12.85 -1.18
C PHE A 194 24.31 -13.31 0.02
N ALA A 195 24.96 -13.62 1.14
CA ALA A 195 24.24 -14.02 2.35
C ALA A 195 23.32 -12.89 2.87
N ASP A 196 23.85 -11.66 2.84
CA ASP A 196 23.17 -10.40 3.16
C ASP A 196 23.99 -9.23 2.56
N PRO A 197 23.52 -7.96 2.64
CA PRO A 197 24.24 -6.80 2.10
C PRO A 197 25.68 -6.64 2.62
N THR A 198 26.01 -7.13 3.83
CA THR A 198 27.37 -7.02 4.36
C THR A 198 28.38 -7.88 3.60
N ALA A 199 27.91 -8.91 2.88
CA ALA A 199 28.75 -9.75 2.02
C ALA A 199 28.96 -9.18 0.60
N ASP A 200 28.23 -8.12 0.22
CA ASP A 200 28.37 -7.48 -1.09
C ASP A 200 29.52 -6.44 -1.08
N PRO A 201 30.57 -6.62 -1.91
CA PRO A 201 31.68 -5.67 -1.99
C PRO A 201 31.28 -4.23 -2.34
N ARG A 202 30.12 -4.03 -2.99
CA ARG A 202 29.59 -2.70 -3.32
C ARG A 202 29.22 -1.89 -2.07
N MET A 203 28.89 -2.57 -0.97
CA MET A 203 28.48 -2.01 0.32
C MET A 203 29.65 -1.65 1.24
N GLN A 204 30.88 -1.99 0.86
CA GLN A 204 32.09 -1.87 1.70
C GLN A 204 32.89 -0.57 1.42
N ARG A 205 32.26 0.47 0.87
CA ARG A 205 32.93 1.71 0.42
C ARG A 205 32.98 2.79 1.49
#